data_AF-A0A3C1SFN3-F1
#
_entry.id   AF-A0A3C1SFN3-F1
#
_cell.length_a   1.000
_cell.length_b   1.000
_cell.length_c   1.000
_cell.angle_alpha   90.00
_cell.angle_beta   90.00
_cell.angle_gamma   90.00
#
_symmetry.space_group_name_H-M   'P 1'
#
loop_
_entity.id
_entity.type
_entity.pdbx_description
1 polymer ?
#
loop_
_entity_poly.entity_id
_entity_poly.type
_entity_poly.pdbx_seq_one_letter_code
_entity_poly.pdbx_strand_id
1 'polypeptide(L)'
;MKTPIRNKPGPKPDQAFKAYGKTGKSLAAQIKEVLGISLQYHRCDMIVVIDDLDCKDDKQQYQFFLNTLDTDDTKNINKIIGFAAPELESWIIADWKNTFAKYTGFRGFHQKMQYWLSTDGKVSFETPESFSEYDPHKGVCKEKLSDMIIKAAWETGQKRFSKAIHTPDLLQMVNPENVALKCPLFRDLYNNLK
;
A
#
# COMPACT_ATOMS: atom_id res chain seq x y z
N MET A 1 31.83 23.96 35.33
CA MET A 1 32.18 24.19 33.91
C MET A 1 31.16 23.46 33.04
N LYS A 2 30.42 24.18 32.19
CA LYS A 2 29.48 23.60 31.21
C LYS A 2 30.20 23.47 29.87
N THR A 3 30.29 22.26 29.33
CA THR A 3 30.88 21.99 28.01
C THR A 3 29.99 22.60 26.92
N PRO A 4 30.53 23.24 25.87
CA PRO A 4 29.72 23.81 24.80
C PRO A 4 29.01 22.70 24.02
N ILE A 5 27.74 22.92 23.70
CA ILE A 5 26.96 22.05 22.81
C ILE A 5 27.53 22.17 21.41
N ARG A 6 28.16 21.10 20.93
CA ARG A 6 28.67 21.00 19.55
C ARG A 6 27.47 20.70 18.65
N ASN A 7 27.08 21.66 17.80
CA ASN A 7 26.06 21.42 16.77
C ASN A 7 26.54 20.27 15.87
N LYS A 8 25.78 19.17 15.85
CA LYS A 8 26.03 18.08 14.91
C LYS A 8 25.83 18.64 13.49
N PRO A 9 26.74 18.36 12.54
CA PRO A 9 26.51 18.70 11.15
C PRO A 9 25.18 18.08 10.71
N GLY A 10 24.36 18.86 10.01
CA GLY A 10 23.12 18.36 9.42
C GLY A 10 23.40 17.18 8.47
N PRO A 11 22.36 16.40 8.11
CA PRO A 11 22.52 15.24 7.24
C PRO A 11 23.19 15.65 5.93
N LYS A 12 24.19 14.88 5.49
CA LYS A 12 24.85 15.13 4.20
C LYS A 12 23.84 14.92 3.05
N PRO A 13 23.85 15.73 1.98
CA PRO A 13 22.82 15.72 0.93
C PRO A 13 22.67 14.41 0.14
N ASP A 14 23.62 13.46 0.24
CA ASP A 14 23.67 12.30 -0.66
C ASP A 14 23.50 10.93 0.04
N GLN A 15 23.06 10.91 1.29
CA GLN A 15 22.59 9.66 1.90
C GLN A 15 21.08 9.55 1.67
N ALA A 16 20.72 9.08 0.48
CA ALA A 16 19.46 8.39 0.28
C ALA A 16 19.40 7.31 1.38
N PHE A 17 18.61 7.54 2.42
CA PHE A 17 18.18 6.48 3.30
C PHE A 17 17.66 5.38 2.37
N LYS A 18 18.35 4.25 2.31
CA LYS A 18 17.85 3.03 1.66
C LYS A 18 16.56 2.68 2.39
N ALA A 19 15.46 3.28 1.95
CA ALA A 19 14.14 2.81 2.28
C ALA A 19 14.13 1.36 1.81
N TYR A 20 14.00 0.43 2.75
CA TYR A 20 13.77 -0.98 2.48
C TYR A 20 12.34 -1.17 1.91
N GLY A 21 12.02 -0.45 0.85
CA GLY A 21 10.91 -0.76 -0.05
C GLY A 21 11.50 -1.60 -1.18
N LYS A 22 11.13 -2.89 -1.23
CA LYS A 22 11.40 -3.71 -2.41
C LYS A 22 10.61 -3.08 -3.55
N THR A 23 11.29 -2.58 -4.58
CA THR A 23 10.61 -2.10 -5.80
C THR A 23 9.86 -3.27 -6.45
N GLY A 24 8.85 -3.01 -7.29
CA GLY A 24 8.15 -4.08 -8.03
C GLY A 24 9.10 -5.02 -8.81
N LYS A 25 10.27 -4.51 -9.25
CA LYS A 25 11.35 -5.32 -9.83
C LYS A 25 11.96 -6.31 -8.83
N SER A 26 12.18 -5.88 -7.59
CA SER A 26 12.65 -6.77 -6.53
C SER A 26 11.61 -7.81 -6.14
N LEU A 27 10.32 -7.46 -6.17
CA LEU A 27 9.24 -8.43 -5.96
C LEU A 27 9.23 -9.47 -7.09
N ALA A 28 9.29 -9.03 -8.35
CA ALA A 28 9.37 -9.93 -9.51
C ALA A 28 10.56 -10.90 -9.45
N ALA A 29 11.73 -10.43 -9.01
CA ALA A 29 12.90 -11.28 -8.83
C ALA A 29 12.67 -12.36 -7.74
N GLN A 30 12.08 -11.98 -6.61
CA GLN A 30 11.76 -12.92 -5.52
C GLN A 30 10.69 -13.93 -5.91
N ILE A 31 9.68 -13.50 -6.68
CA ILE A 31 8.66 -14.40 -7.21
C ILE A 31 9.32 -15.52 -8.02
N LYS A 32 10.24 -15.18 -8.94
CA LYS A 32 10.94 -16.18 -9.76
C LYS A 32 11.77 -17.15 -8.91
N GLU A 33 12.50 -16.63 -7.93
CA GLU A 33 13.31 -17.45 -7.03
C GLU A 33 12.47 -18.40 -6.19
N VAL A 34 11.43 -17.89 -5.53
CA VAL A 34 10.57 -18.68 -4.64
C VAL A 34 9.76 -19.72 -5.41
N LEU A 35 9.21 -19.37 -6.58
CA LEU A 35 8.45 -20.32 -7.40
C LEU A 35 9.35 -21.44 -7.94
N GLY A 36 10.56 -21.12 -8.42
CA GLY A 36 11.50 -22.11 -8.94
C GLY A 36 11.88 -23.17 -7.91
N ILE A 37 11.92 -22.83 -6.63
CA ILE A 37 12.15 -23.78 -5.53
C ILE A 37 10.85 -24.49 -5.14
N SER A 38 9.77 -23.72 -4.92
CA SER A 38 8.53 -24.25 -4.32
C SER A 38 7.84 -25.28 -5.23
N LEU A 39 7.85 -25.06 -6.54
CA LEU A 39 7.20 -25.96 -7.50
C LEU A 39 7.90 -27.31 -7.66
N GLN A 40 9.15 -27.43 -7.22
CA GLN A 40 9.87 -28.72 -7.21
C GLN A 40 9.37 -29.65 -6.10
N TYR A 41 8.84 -29.09 -5.01
CA TYR A 41 8.50 -29.85 -3.80
C TYR A 41 7.01 -29.81 -3.46
N HIS A 42 6.27 -28.86 -4.03
CA HIS A 42 4.88 -28.62 -3.70
C HIS A 42 4.02 -28.47 -4.94
N ARG A 43 2.78 -28.93 -4.84
CA ARG A 43 1.74 -28.61 -5.81
C ARG A 43 1.24 -27.18 -5.58
N CYS A 44 1.09 -26.43 -6.65
CA CYS A 44 0.56 -25.07 -6.62
C CYS A 44 -0.61 -24.98 -7.60
N ASP A 45 -1.82 -24.74 -7.07
CA ASP A 45 -3.02 -24.61 -7.90
C ASP A 45 -3.24 -23.15 -8.35
N MET A 46 -2.69 -22.17 -7.62
CA MET A 46 -2.87 -20.75 -7.90
C MET A 46 -1.69 -19.91 -7.39
N ILE A 47 -1.32 -18.89 -8.18
CA ILE A 47 -0.38 -17.84 -7.79
C ILE A 47 -1.14 -16.53 -7.67
N VAL A 48 -1.06 -15.90 -6.51
CA VAL A 48 -1.64 -14.58 -6.25
C VAL A 48 -0.52 -13.57 -6.00
N VAL A 49 -0.52 -12.48 -6.77
CA VAL A 49 0.40 -11.34 -6.59
C VAL A 49 -0.42 -10.13 -6.19
N ILE A 50 -0.02 -9.48 -5.10
CA ILE A 50 -0.57 -8.21 -4.63
C ILE A 50 0.58 -7.24 -4.46
N ASP A 51 0.48 -6.06 -5.07
CA ASP A 51 1.48 -5.00 -4.98
C ASP A 51 0.80 -3.62 -4.83
N ASP A 52 1.52 -2.66 -4.26
CA ASP A 52 1.10 -1.26 -4.28
C ASP A 52 1.29 -0.69 -5.68
N LEU A 53 0.25 -0.06 -6.23
CA LEU A 53 0.31 0.47 -7.61
C LEU A 53 1.20 1.71 -7.69
N ASP A 54 1.29 2.49 -6.61
CA ASP A 54 1.99 3.78 -6.54
C ASP A 54 1.62 4.70 -7.72
N CYS A 55 0.34 4.79 -8.07
CA CYS A 55 -0.17 5.60 -9.18
C CYS A 55 0.37 5.20 -10.58
N LYS A 56 1.05 4.06 -10.73
CA LYS A 56 1.48 3.56 -12.04
C LYS A 56 0.27 3.10 -12.88
N ASP A 57 0.50 2.90 -14.16
CA ASP A 57 -0.47 2.29 -15.07
C ASP A 57 -0.69 0.81 -14.69
N ASP A 58 -1.93 0.48 -14.31
CA ASP A 58 -2.35 -0.84 -13.84
C ASP A 58 -2.16 -1.91 -14.91
N LYS A 59 -2.44 -1.60 -16.18
CA LYS A 59 -2.30 -2.55 -17.29
C LYS A 59 -0.84 -2.88 -17.58
N GLN A 60 0.03 -1.89 -17.55
CA GLN A 60 1.47 -2.09 -17.74
C GLN A 60 2.07 -2.88 -16.57
N GLN A 61 1.68 -2.58 -15.33
CA GLN A 61 2.13 -3.36 -14.17
C GLN A 61 1.57 -4.79 -14.21
N TYR A 62 0.31 -4.97 -14.62
CA TYR A 62 -0.29 -6.28 -14.81
C TYR A 62 0.53 -7.12 -15.81
N GLN A 63 0.82 -6.56 -16.99
CA GLN A 63 1.59 -7.27 -18.00
C GLN A 63 3.02 -7.57 -17.54
N PHE A 64 3.64 -6.65 -16.77
CA PHE A 64 4.97 -6.87 -16.20
C PHE A 64 5.01 -8.09 -15.26
N PHE A 65 4.04 -8.19 -14.34
CA PHE A 65 3.95 -9.35 -13.46
C PHE A 65 3.51 -10.62 -14.19
N LEU A 66 2.60 -10.51 -15.16
CA LEU A 66 2.19 -11.65 -15.97
C LEU A 66 3.38 -12.25 -16.73
N ASN A 67 4.18 -11.41 -17.40
CA ASN A 67 5.42 -11.85 -18.07
C ASN A 67 6.46 -12.41 -17.09
N THR A 68 6.48 -11.94 -15.86
CA THR A 68 7.35 -12.49 -14.81
C THR A 68 6.93 -13.90 -14.41
N LEU A 69 5.61 -14.15 -14.40
CA LEU A 69 4.98 -15.41 -14.04
C LEU A 69 4.77 -16.36 -15.22
N ASP A 70 5.03 -15.95 -16.46
CA ASP A 70 4.83 -16.78 -17.65
C ASP A 70 6.09 -17.58 -17.96
N THR A 71 6.24 -18.69 -17.23
CA THR A 71 7.35 -19.64 -17.38
C THR A 71 6.80 -21.04 -17.63
N ASP A 72 7.62 -21.95 -18.14
CA ASP A 72 7.17 -23.32 -18.43
C ASP A 72 6.59 -24.01 -17.18
N ASP A 73 7.18 -23.79 -16.00
CA ASP A 73 6.75 -24.38 -14.73
C ASP A 73 5.41 -23.84 -14.22
N THR A 74 5.02 -22.64 -14.66
CA THR A 74 3.84 -21.93 -14.18
C THR A 74 2.74 -21.81 -15.23
N LYS A 75 2.98 -22.28 -16.47
CA LYS A 75 2.09 -22.09 -17.62
C LYS A 75 0.64 -22.51 -17.35
N ASN A 76 0.47 -23.63 -16.66
CA ASN A 76 -0.85 -24.21 -16.35
C ASN A 76 -1.40 -23.82 -14.97
N ILE A 77 -0.68 -22.99 -14.22
CA ILE A 77 -1.11 -22.52 -12.90
C ILE A 77 -1.95 -21.25 -13.09
N ASN A 78 -3.09 -21.18 -12.38
CA ASN A 78 -3.94 -19.99 -12.39
C ASN A 78 -3.20 -18.80 -11.77
N LYS A 79 -3.29 -17.62 -12.39
CA LYS A 79 -2.53 -16.42 -11.98
C LYS A 79 -3.52 -15.30 -11.73
N ILE A 80 -3.49 -14.75 -10.52
CA ILE A 80 -4.27 -13.57 -10.15
C ILE A 80 -3.29 -12.49 -9.74
N ILE A 81 -3.36 -11.34 -10.41
CA ILE A 81 -2.53 -10.18 -10.11
C ILE A 81 -3.48 -9.05 -9.73
N GLY A 82 -3.36 -8.55 -8.51
CA GLY A 82 -4.14 -7.44 -8.00
C GLY A 82 -3.26 -6.30 -7.53
N PHE A 83 -3.80 -5.08 -7.59
CA PHE A 83 -3.09 -3.88 -7.17
C PHE A 83 -3.87 -3.13 -6.11
N ALA A 84 -3.16 -2.66 -5.09
CA ALA A 84 -3.70 -1.67 -4.17
C ALA A 84 -3.38 -0.28 -4.73
N ALA A 85 -4.39 0.48 -5.14
CA ALA A 85 -4.18 1.81 -5.71
C ALA A 85 -4.57 2.92 -4.73
N PRO A 86 -3.77 3.99 -4.61
CA PRO A 86 -2.33 3.96 -4.87
C PRO A 86 -1.55 3.01 -3.94
N GLU A 87 -2.06 2.75 -2.73
CA GLU A 87 -1.43 1.94 -1.68
C GLU A 87 -2.52 1.12 -0.94
N LEU A 88 -2.13 0.08 -0.19
CA LEU A 88 -3.04 -0.71 0.67
C LEU A 88 -3.92 0.16 1.60
N GLU A 89 -3.41 1.32 2.02
CA GLU A 89 -4.17 2.26 2.84
C GLU A 89 -5.49 2.72 2.20
N SER A 90 -5.63 2.65 0.87
CA SER A 90 -6.90 2.96 0.19
C SER A 90 -8.03 2.02 0.59
N TRP A 91 -7.72 0.73 0.76
CA TRP A 91 -8.69 -0.27 1.18
C TRP A 91 -9.15 -0.01 2.62
N ILE A 92 -8.22 0.45 3.46
CA ILE A 92 -8.52 0.86 4.84
C ILE A 92 -9.43 2.10 4.85
N ILE A 93 -9.16 3.09 4.00
CA ILE A 93 -9.96 4.31 3.85
C ILE A 93 -11.37 4.00 3.33
N ALA A 94 -11.48 3.11 2.34
CA ALA A 94 -12.75 2.69 1.76
C ALA A 94 -13.72 2.16 2.83
N ASP A 95 -13.20 1.44 3.83
CA ASP A 95 -13.98 0.89 4.93
C ASP A 95 -13.73 1.57 6.29
N TRP A 96 -13.66 2.90 6.28
CA TRP A 96 -13.38 3.73 7.46
C TRP A 96 -14.18 3.36 8.72
N LYS A 97 -15.46 3.00 8.53
CA LYS A 97 -16.38 2.66 9.63
C LYS A 97 -15.99 1.38 10.37
N ASN A 98 -15.35 0.43 9.72
CA ASN A 98 -14.85 -0.78 10.38
C ASN A 98 -13.39 -0.67 10.80
N THR A 99 -12.62 0.22 10.17
CA THR A 99 -11.19 0.40 10.45
C THR A 99 -10.94 1.50 11.48
N PHE A 100 -10.54 2.71 11.06
CA PHE A 100 -10.17 3.82 11.93
C PHE A 100 -11.27 4.22 12.93
N ALA A 101 -12.54 4.09 12.56
CA ALA A 101 -13.65 4.40 13.45
C ALA A 101 -13.78 3.44 14.65
N LYS A 102 -13.27 2.21 14.53
CA LYS A 102 -13.34 1.18 15.59
C LYS A 102 -12.01 0.93 16.28
N TYR A 103 -10.89 1.17 15.59
CA TYR A 103 -9.56 0.90 16.13
C TYR A 103 -9.29 1.73 17.39
N THR A 104 -8.94 1.08 18.50
CA THR A 104 -8.80 1.72 19.83
C THR A 104 -7.84 2.92 19.81
N GLY A 105 -6.79 2.88 19.01
CA GLY A 105 -5.82 3.96 18.87
C GLY A 105 -6.33 5.23 18.18
N PHE A 106 -7.40 5.13 17.38
CA PHE A 106 -7.90 6.22 16.52
C PHE A 106 -9.38 6.57 16.76
N ARG A 107 -10.19 5.65 17.30
CA ARG A 107 -11.65 5.82 17.49
C ARG A 107 -12.08 7.06 18.26
N GLY A 108 -11.21 7.62 19.11
CA GLY A 108 -11.53 8.83 19.89
C GLY A 108 -11.51 10.13 19.08
N PHE A 109 -10.84 10.14 17.92
CA PHE A 109 -10.69 11.33 17.08
C PHE A 109 -10.85 11.05 15.58
N HIS A 110 -11.31 9.85 15.22
CA HIS A 110 -11.43 9.42 13.82
C HIS A 110 -12.29 10.38 12.97
N GLN A 111 -13.34 11.02 13.52
CA GLN A 111 -14.13 11.99 12.76
C GLN A 111 -13.32 13.23 12.39
N LYS A 112 -12.49 13.73 13.31
CA LYS A 112 -11.59 14.87 13.03
C LYS A 112 -10.54 14.46 12.01
N MET A 113 -9.98 13.26 12.15
CA MET A 113 -9.03 12.69 11.20
C MET A 113 -9.63 12.55 9.80
N GLN A 114 -10.87 12.04 9.70
CA GLN A 114 -11.61 11.91 8.45
C GLN A 114 -11.86 13.27 7.81
N TYR A 115 -12.30 14.25 8.60
CA TYR A 115 -12.50 15.62 8.12
C TYR A 115 -11.20 16.20 7.55
N TRP A 116 -10.11 16.15 8.32
CA TRP A 116 -8.79 16.66 7.88
C TRP A 116 -8.30 15.97 6.60
N LEU A 117 -8.45 14.63 6.51
CA LEU A 117 -8.09 13.88 5.30
C LEU A 117 -8.91 14.34 4.09
N SER A 118 -10.20 14.62 4.27
CA SER A 118 -11.06 15.09 3.17
C SER A 118 -10.77 16.52 2.73
N THR A 119 -10.43 17.41 3.66
CA THR A 119 -10.23 18.85 3.38
C THR A 119 -8.80 19.16 2.99
N ASP A 120 -7.87 18.89 3.90
CA ASP A 120 -6.46 19.26 3.78
C ASP A 120 -5.70 18.19 3.00
N GLY A 121 -6.00 16.91 3.31
CA GLY A 121 -5.40 15.77 2.63
C GLY A 121 -5.99 15.49 1.26
N LYS A 122 -7.13 16.10 0.89
CA LYS A 122 -7.85 15.88 -0.38
C LYS A 122 -8.11 14.39 -0.71
N VAL A 123 -8.27 13.56 0.32
CA VAL A 123 -8.54 12.13 0.19
C VAL A 123 -10.04 11.91 -0.02
N SER A 124 -10.40 11.22 -1.11
CA SER A 124 -11.77 10.76 -1.35
C SER A 124 -12.05 9.48 -0.56
N PHE A 125 -13.16 9.46 0.17
CA PHE A 125 -13.63 8.26 0.89
C PHE A 125 -14.57 7.38 0.05
N GLU A 126 -15.02 7.89 -1.10
CA GLU A 126 -15.87 7.15 -2.04
C GLU A 126 -15.06 6.57 -3.21
N THR A 127 -13.92 7.20 -3.54
CA THR A 127 -13.00 6.77 -4.60
C THR A 127 -11.54 6.84 -4.12
N PRO A 128 -11.15 6.12 -3.05
CA PRO A 128 -9.80 6.24 -2.48
C PRO A 128 -8.68 5.81 -3.44
N GLU A 129 -8.98 4.95 -4.41
CA GLU A 129 -8.02 4.54 -5.44
C GLU A 129 -7.60 5.67 -6.40
N SER A 130 -8.35 6.77 -6.45
CA SER A 130 -8.02 7.94 -7.27
C SER A 130 -7.11 8.95 -6.56
N PHE A 131 -6.54 8.60 -5.39
CA PHE A 131 -5.73 9.54 -4.63
C PHE A 131 -4.36 9.78 -5.30
N SER A 132 -3.97 11.06 -5.34
CA SER A 132 -2.73 11.55 -5.96
C SER A 132 -2.67 11.34 -7.48
N GLU A 133 -1.60 11.82 -8.08
CA GLU A 133 -1.26 11.66 -9.51
C GLU A 133 0.10 10.97 -9.63
N TYR A 134 0.36 10.35 -10.78
CA TYR A 134 1.65 9.77 -11.12
C TYR A 134 2.73 10.85 -11.32
N ASP A 135 3.88 10.71 -10.66
CA ASP A 135 5.07 11.54 -10.87
C ASP A 135 6.10 10.77 -11.71
N PRO A 136 6.29 11.09 -13.00
CA PRO A 136 7.20 10.37 -13.89
C PRO A 136 8.67 10.52 -13.50
N HIS A 137 9.04 11.56 -12.73
CA HIS A 137 10.42 11.74 -12.28
C HIS A 137 10.78 10.81 -11.13
N LYS A 138 9.80 10.50 -10.27
CA LYS A 138 9.98 9.58 -9.12
C LYS A 138 9.56 8.14 -9.45
N GLY A 139 8.73 7.95 -10.48
CA GLY A 139 8.17 6.66 -10.85
C GLY A 139 7.12 6.12 -9.86
N VAL A 140 6.51 7.01 -9.08
CA VAL A 140 5.52 6.73 -8.02
C VAL A 140 4.52 7.88 -7.91
N CYS A 141 3.54 7.78 -7.01
CA CYS A 141 2.65 8.90 -6.69
C CYS A 141 3.40 10.17 -6.28
N LYS A 142 2.89 11.33 -6.70
CA LYS A 142 3.32 12.66 -6.27
C LYS A 142 3.20 12.83 -4.75
N GLU A 143 2.09 12.36 -4.18
CA GLU A 143 1.80 12.37 -2.75
C GLU A 143 1.46 10.96 -2.28
N LYS A 144 1.92 10.58 -1.09
CA LYS A 144 1.64 9.26 -0.50
C LYS A 144 0.40 9.32 0.39
N LEU A 145 -0.49 8.35 0.22
CA LEU A 145 -1.71 8.28 1.03
C LEU A 145 -1.37 8.04 2.50
N SER A 146 -0.40 7.15 2.73
CA SER A 146 0.10 6.88 4.08
C SER A 146 0.69 8.12 4.77
N ASP A 147 1.33 9.03 4.04
CA ASP A 147 1.82 10.29 4.60
C ASP A 147 0.67 11.22 5.01
N MET A 148 -0.43 11.26 4.25
CA MET A 148 -1.63 12.01 4.63
C MET A 148 -2.26 11.46 5.90
N ILE A 149 -2.34 10.14 6.02
CA ILE A 149 -2.85 9.45 7.22
C ILE A 149 -1.98 9.77 8.44
N ILE A 150 -0.65 9.73 8.29
CA ILE A 150 0.30 10.07 9.36
C ILE A 150 0.08 11.51 9.84
N LYS A 151 -0.01 12.46 8.92
CA LYS A 151 -0.26 13.87 9.25
C LYS A 151 -1.62 14.04 9.93
N ALA A 152 -2.68 13.45 9.39
CA ALA A 152 -4.02 13.54 9.95
C ALA A 152 -4.08 13.02 11.40
N ALA A 153 -3.44 11.87 11.66
CA ALA A 153 -3.41 11.29 13.01
C ALA A 153 -2.66 12.19 14.02
N TRP A 154 -1.60 12.86 13.56
CA TRP A 154 -0.84 13.80 14.39
C TRP A 154 -1.62 15.09 14.66
N GLU A 155 -2.12 15.75 13.63
CA GLU A 155 -2.81 17.04 13.74
C GLU A 155 -4.11 16.95 14.54
N THR A 156 -4.82 15.82 14.47
CA THR A 156 -6.17 15.69 15.05
C THR A 156 -6.21 15.00 16.41
N GLY A 157 -5.19 14.19 16.72
CA GLY A 157 -5.16 13.37 17.94
C GLY A 157 -3.81 13.27 18.63
N GLN A 158 -2.75 13.90 18.10
CA GLN A 158 -1.37 13.77 18.57
C GLN A 158 -0.94 12.30 18.70
N LYS A 159 -1.44 11.46 17.79
CA LYS A 159 -1.09 10.04 17.72
C LYS A 159 -0.22 9.77 16.51
N ARG A 160 0.65 8.78 16.67
CA ARG A 160 1.49 8.29 15.58
C ARG A 160 0.76 7.18 14.83
N PHE A 161 0.54 7.37 13.53
CA PHE A 161 0.29 6.26 12.63
C PHE A 161 1.63 5.62 12.22
N SER A 162 1.64 4.31 12.06
CA SER A 162 2.83 3.52 11.70
C SER A 162 2.39 2.46 10.71
N LYS A 163 2.87 2.54 9.47
CA LYS A 163 2.50 1.59 8.41
C LYS A 163 2.77 0.14 8.84
N ALA A 164 3.94 -0.10 9.43
CA ALA A 164 4.37 -1.45 9.83
C ALA A 164 3.52 -2.08 10.94
N ILE A 165 2.80 -1.28 11.74
CA ILE A 165 2.01 -1.77 12.87
C ILE A 165 0.53 -1.70 12.54
N HIS A 166 0.06 -0.51 12.14
CA HIS A 166 -1.36 -0.24 12.01
C HIS A 166 -1.94 -0.72 10.67
N THR A 167 -1.18 -0.72 9.57
CA THR A 167 -1.71 -1.17 8.28
C THR A 167 -2.14 -2.64 8.34
N PRO A 168 -1.31 -3.60 8.85
CA PRO A 168 -1.75 -4.99 9.02
C PRO A 168 -2.95 -5.16 9.95
N ASP A 169 -2.99 -4.43 11.07
CA ASP A 169 -4.09 -4.51 12.03
C ASP A 169 -5.41 -4.02 11.40
N LEU A 170 -5.37 -2.88 10.72
CA LEU A 170 -6.55 -2.26 10.12
C LEU A 170 -7.03 -3.05 8.90
N LEU A 171 -6.14 -3.64 8.10
CA LEU A 171 -6.51 -4.52 6.99
C LEU A 171 -7.29 -5.75 7.46
N GLN A 172 -6.98 -6.31 8.63
CA GLN A 172 -7.74 -7.43 9.21
C GLN A 172 -9.18 -7.03 9.62
N MET A 173 -9.44 -5.73 9.81
CA MET A 173 -10.75 -5.21 10.19
C MET A 173 -11.62 -4.84 8.99
N VAL A 174 -11.04 -4.80 7.79
CA VAL A 174 -11.74 -4.44 6.57
C VAL A 174 -12.80 -5.48 6.23
N ASN A 175 -14.00 -5.02 5.87
CA ASN A 175 -14.96 -5.81 5.13
C ASN A 175 -14.67 -5.70 3.61
N PRO A 176 -14.26 -6.80 2.94
CA PRO A 176 -13.93 -6.78 1.51
C PRO A 176 -15.07 -6.27 0.62
N GLU A 177 -16.33 -6.49 0.99
CA GLU A 177 -17.47 -6.03 0.20
C GLU A 177 -17.56 -4.50 0.17
N ASN A 178 -17.29 -3.85 1.30
CA ASN A 178 -17.26 -2.38 1.38
C ASN A 178 -16.13 -1.80 0.53
N VAL A 179 -14.97 -2.47 0.50
CA VAL A 179 -13.84 -2.05 -0.32
C VAL A 179 -14.16 -2.23 -1.79
N ALA A 180 -14.67 -3.39 -2.18
CA ALA A 180 -15.05 -3.68 -3.56
C ALA A 180 -16.05 -2.64 -4.11
N LEU A 181 -16.99 -2.14 -3.29
CA LEU A 181 -17.92 -1.09 -3.72
C LEU A 181 -17.24 0.23 -4.13
N LYS A 182 -16.08 0.54 -3.55
CA LYS A 182 -15.40 1.86 -3.69
C LYS A 182 -14.08 1.81 -4.44
N CYS A 183 -13.50 0.63 -4.56
CA CYS A 183 -12.16 0.38 -5.10
C CYS A 183 -12.29 -0.57 -6.30
N PRO A 184 -12.40 -0.06 -7.54
CA PRO A 184 -12.52 -0.89 -8.74
C PRO A 184 -11.40 -1.93 -8.91
N LEU A 185 -10.12 -1.59 -8.67
CA LEU A 185 -9.03 -2.56 -8.84
C LEU A 185 -9.10 -3.66 -7.77
N PHE A 186 -9.44 -3.30 -6.53
CA PHE A 186 -9.75 -4.30 -5.52
C PHE A 186 -10.96 -5.16 -5.88
N ARG A 187 -12.02 -4.57 -6.45
CA ARG A 187 -13.23 -5.31 -6.86
C ARG A 187 -12.88 -6.40 -7.88
N ASP A 188 -12.04 -6.06 -8.85
CA ASP A 188 -11.59 -7.02 -9.86
C ASP A 188 -10.77 -8.13 -9.20
N LEU A 189 -9.81 -7.81 -8.32
CA LEU A 189 -9.08 -8.81 -7.54
C LEU A 189 -10.03 -9.71 -6.72
N TYR A 190 -10.96 -9.12 -5.97
CA TYR A 190 -11.90 -9.83 -5.11
C TYR A 190 -12.81 -10.78 -5.87
N ASN A 191 -13.31 -10.37 -7.04
CA ASN A 191 -14.16 -11.21 -7.88
C ASN A 191 -13.40 -12.38 -8.50
N ASN A 192 -12.11 -12.22 -8.80
CA ASN A 192 -11.28 -13.31 -9.33
C ASN A 192 -10.85 -14.33 -8.25
N LEU A 193 -10.92 -13.95 -6.96
CA LEU A 193 -10.60 -14.82 -5.83
C LEU A 193 -11.80 -15.62 -5.30
N LYS A 194 -13.02 -15.33 -5.75
CA LYS A 194 -14.25 -16.05 -5.40
C LYS A 194 -14.46 -17.26 -6.27
#